data_AF-A0A929GWB0-F1
#
_entry.id   AF-A0A929GWB0-F1
#
_cell.length_a   1.000
_cell.length_b   1.000
_cell.length_c   1.000
_cell.angle_alpha   90.00
_cell.angle_beta   90.00
_cell.angle_gamma   90.00
#
_symmetry.space_group_name_H-M   'P 1'
#
loop_
_entity.id
_entity.type
_entity.pdbx_description
1 polymer ?
#
loop_
_entity_poly.entity_id
_entity_poly.type
_entity_poly.pdbx_seq_one_letter_code
_entity_poly.pdbx_strand_id
1 'polypeptide(L)' 'GKRLKILYATQAEINPPTFVLFVNDVKLMHFSYQRYLENRLRQGFGFGGTPLRLIYKRRGEE' A
#
# COMPACT_ATOMS: atom_id res chain seq x y z
N GLY A 1 3.58 -21.55 -8.13
CA GLY A 1 2.83 -20.28 -8.18
C GLY A 1 3.72 -19.13 -7.72
N LYS A 2 3.59 -17.94 -8.33
CA LYS A 2 4.36 -16.74 -7.96
C LYS A 2 3.74 -16.11 -6.71
N ARG A 3 4.52 -15.93 -5.64
CA ARG A 3 4.05 -15.34 -4.38
C ARG A 3 4.15 -13.81 -4.43
N LEU A 4 3.16 -13.12 -3.85
CA LEU A 4 3.22 -11.68 -3.63
C LEU A 4 4.31 -11.36 -2.57
N LYS A 5 5.19 -10.41 -2.90
CA LYS A 5 6.21 -9.90 -1.97
C LYS A 5 6.16 -8.37 -1.99
N ILE A 6 5.87 -7.79 -0.83
CA ILE A 6 6.08 -6.37 -0.57
C ILE A 6 7.56 -6.20 -0.25
N LEU A 7 8.21 -5.29 -0.96
CA LEU A 7 9.65 -5.07 -0.84
C LEU A 7 9.93 -3.97 0.17
N TYR A 8 9.28 -2.82 -0.02
CA TYR A 8 9.33 -1.68 0.88
C TYR A 8 8.11 -0.78 0.64
N ALA A 9 7.86 0.12 1.57
CA ALA A 9 6.81 1.11 1.48
C ALA A 9 7.39 2.48 1.86
N THR A 10 6.89 3.55 1.23
CA THR A 10 7.25 4.93 1.55
C THR A 10 5.99 5.78 1.67
N GLN A 11 6.03 6.80 2.52
CA GLN A 11 5.00 7.85 2.51
C GLN A 11 5.42 8.92 1.50
N ALA A 12 4.60 9.12 0.46
CA ALA A 12 4.87 10.09 -0.60
C ALA A 12 4.21 11.45 -0.32
N GLU A 13 3.04 11.45 0.32
CA GLU A 13 2.29 12.68 0.64
C GLU A 13 1.74 12.63 2.07
N ILE A 14 1.52 13.80 2.65
CA ILE A 14 1.12 13.97 4.05
C ILE A 14 -0.38 14.27 4.18
N ASN A 15 -0.97 15.05 3.28
CA ASN A 15 -2.38 15.42 3.33
C ASN A 15 -3.01 15.38 1.92
N PRO A 16 -3.72 14.30 1.53
CA PRO A 16 -4.00 13.10 2.33
C PRO A 16 -2.76 12.20 2.52
N PRO A 17 -2.67 11.39 3.59
CA PRO A 17 -1.60 10.42 3.75
C PRO A 17 -1.58 9.41 2.60
N THR A 18 -0.55 9.50 1.75
CA THR A 18 -0.37 8.63 0.59
C THR A 18 0.84 7.73 0.79
N PHE A 19 0.63 6.42 0.80
CA PHE A 19 1.67 5.41 0.90
C PHE A 19 1.87 4.70 -0.44
N VAL A 20 3.11 4.64 -0.90
CA VAL A 20 3.51 3.89 -2.09
C VAL A 20 4.18 2.59 -1.65
N LEU A 21 3.57 1.46 -1.99
CA LEU A 21 4.09 0.13 -1.72
C LEU A 21 4.72 -0.44 -2.99
N PHE A 22 5.99 -0.80 -2.89
CA PHE A 22 6.70 -1.46 -3.96
C PHE A 22 6.58 -2.97 -3.83
N VAL A 23 5.96 -3.59 -4.81
CA VAL A 23 5.72 -5.03 -4.87
C VAL A 23 6.48 -5.67 -6.04
N ASN A 24 6.62 -6.98 -5.99
CA ASN A 24 7.20 -7.74 -7.10
C ASN A 24 6.27 -7.83 -8.33
N ASP A 25 4.95 -7.82 -8.11
CA ASP A 25 3.94 -7.91 -9.16
C ASP A 25 2.60 -7.34 -8.65
N VAL A 26 2.11 -6.28 -9.28
CA VAL A 26 0.84 -5.62 -8.90
C VAL A 26 -0.35 -6.52 -9.21
N LYS A 27 -0.26 -7.41 -10.20
CA LYS A 27 -1.37 -8.33 -10.56
C LYS A 27 -1.64 -9.37 -9.47
N LEU A 28 -0.67 -9.63 -8.60
CA LEU A 28 -0.83 -10.53 -7.46
C LEU A 28 -1.52 -9.85 -6.26
N MET A 29 -1.71 -8.52 -6.29
CA MET A 29 -2.40 -7.77 -5.24
C MET A 29 -3.91 -7.82 -5.43
N HIS A 30 -4.56 -8.80 -4.79
CA HIS A 30 -6.02 -8.84 -4.74
C HIS A 30 -6.59 -7.73 -3.85
N PHE A 31 -7.77 -7.19 -4.20
CA PHE A 31 -8.40 -6.06 -3.50
C PHE A 31 -8.62 -6.32 -2.00
N SER A 32 -8.86 -7.58 -1.60
CA SER A 32 -9.04 -7.94 -0.19
C SER A 32 -7.77 -7.70 0.63
N TYR A 33 -6.60 -8.01 0.07
CA TYR A 33 -5.33 -7.74 0.72
C TYR A 33 -4.99 -6.25 0.72
N GLN A 34 -5.40 -5.52 -0.32
CA GLN A 34 -5.30 -4.05 -0.36
C GLN A 34 -6.08 -3.42 0.80
N ARG A 35 -7.35 -3.80 0.99
CA ARG A 35 -8.20 -3.33 2.10
C ARG A 35 -7.64 -3.73 3.46
N TYR A 36 -7.10 -4.94 3.57
CA TYR A 36 -6.45 -5.40 4.79
C TYR A 36 -5.28 -4.49 5.17
N LEU A 37 -4.38 -4.17 4.23
CA LEU A 37 -3.26 -3.28 4.47
C LEU A 37 -3.71 -1.86 4.83
N GLU A 38 -4.72 -1.33 4.14
CA GLU A 38 -5.29 -0.01 4.46
C GLU A 38 -5.81 0.04 5.90
N ASN A 39 -6.62 -0.95 6.30
CA ASN A 39 -7.17 -1.01 7.64
C ASN A 39 -6.08 -1.17 8.71
N ARG A 40 -5.03 -1.96 8.43
CA ARG A 40 -3.90 -2.13 9.36
C ARG A 40 -3.07 -0.86 9.51
N LEU A 41 -2.80 -0.13 8.42
CA LEU A 41 -2.13 1.18 8.48
C LEU A 41 -2.99 2.20 9.22
N ARG A 42 -4.30 2.22 8.93
CA ARG A 42 -5.26 3.11 9.61
C ARG A 42 -5.29 2.87 11.12
N GLN A 43 -5.33 1.61 11.55
CA GLN A 43 -5.32 1.24 12.96
C GLN A 43 -3.96 1.48 13.63
N GLY A 44 -2.86 1.20 12.92
CA GLY A 44 -1.51 1.33 13.48
C GLY A 44 -1.06 2.78 13.69
N PHE A 45 -1.49 3.70 12.83
CA PHE A 45 -1.09 5.11 12.87
C PHE A 45 -2.22 6.08 13.25
N GLY A 46 -3.45 5.59 13.47
CA GLY A 46 -4.57 6.41 13.95
C GLY A 46 -5.24 7.29 12.89
N PHE A 47 -5.21 6.91 11.61
CA PHE A 47 -5.83 7.68 10.51
C PHE A 47 -7.37 7.56 10.43
N GLY A 48 -8.06 7.66 11.57
CA GLY A 48 -9.52 7.48 11.65
C GLY A 48 -10.33 8.51 10.88
N GLY A 49 -9.84 9.76 10.78
CA GLY A 49 -10.57 10.89 10.19
C GLY A 49 -10.13 11.31 8.78
N THR A 50 -9.07 10.72 8.23
CA THR A 50 -8.53 11.07 6.91
C THR A 50 -8.59 9.90 5.93
N PRO A 51 -8.84 10.16 4.63
CA PRO A 51 -8.73 9.12 3.62
C PRO A 51 -7.25 8.72 3.46
N LEU A 52 -6.98 7.42 3.49
CA LEU A 52 -5.63 6.87 3.31
C LEU A 52 -5.50 6.38 1.87
N ARG A 53 -4.48 6.86 1.15
CA ARG A 53 -4.25 6.46 -0.24
C ARG A 53 -3.12 5.43 -0.29
N LEU A 54 -3.40 4.27 -0.90
CA LEU A 54 -2.40 3.24 -1.16
C LEU A 54 -2.16 3.12 -2.66
N ILE A 55 -0.92 3.35 -3.07
CA ILE A 55 -0.46 3.17 -4.45
C ILE A 55 0.44 1.94 -4.48
N TYR A 56 0.19 1.01 -5.38
CA TYR A 56 1.02 -0.17 -5.56
C TYR A 56 1.83 -0.02 -6.84
N LYS A 57 3.15 0.01 -6.72
CA LYS A 57 4.08 0.05 -7.85
C LYS A 57 4.88 -1.23 -7.94
N ARG A 58 5.22 -1.66 -9.16
CA ARG A 58 6.21 -2.71 -9.35
C ARG A 58 7.61 -2.13 -9.17
N ARG A 59 8.52 -2.86 -8.54
CA ARG A 59 9.94 -2.45 -8.51
C ARG A 59 10.49 -2.38 -9.94
N GLY A 60 10.91 -1.19 -10.36
CA GLY A 60 11.50 -0.93 -11.68
C GLY A 60 10.54 -0.36 -12.72
N GLU A 61 9.30 -0.04 -12.35
CA GLU A 61 8.43 0.84 -13.14
C GLU A 61 8.60 2.27 -12.61
N GLU A 62 9.14 3.17 -13.44
CA GLU A 62 9.17 4.63 -13.19
C GLU A 62 7.75 5.20 -13.34
#